data_AF-A0A9C7B1Q3-F1
#
_entry.id   AF-A0A9C7B1Q3-F1
#
_cell.length_a   1.000
_cell.length_b   1.000
_cell.length_c   1.000
_cell.angle_alpha   90.00
_cell.angle_beta   90.00
_cell.angle_gamma   90.00
#
_symmetry.space_group_name_H-M   'P 1'
#
loop_
_entity.id
_entity.type
_entity.pdbx_description
1 polymer ?
#
loop_
_entity_poly.entity_id
_entity_poly.type
_entity_poly.pdbx_seq_one_letter_code
_entity_poly.pdbx_strand_id
1 'polypeptide(L)'
;MATDGGKDDSVDALAILDRLRLGRLPHPFTPDDRYLPLQRLTRYRYHLVTQVVREKNYFLSYLFLKCSGLVQQPPFSNPFGAASTAVITEFFSVEEIAAQSVDELARFIAEKSRNHFEDPGRLTKELKRVAQNSYRLPDKLKQPVNAILASSLARIRFVEKQIKAVDKQIERELTAVSNPLLSVPGLGRVFTAGIMNIAFLPQPTPLEHVFCA
;
A
#
# COMPACT_ATOMS: atom_id res chain seq x y z
N MET A 1 -29.40 29.47 24.98
CA MET A 1 -29.45 28.10 24.41
C MET A 1 -28.76 28.16 23.05
N ALA A 2 -27.51 27.70 22.97
CA ALA A 2 -26.85 27.57 21.67
C ALA A 2 -27.51 26.36 20.99
N THR A 3 -28.25 26.62 19.91
CA THR A 3 -28.78 25.57 19.05
C THR A 3 -27.61 24.80 18.46
N ASP A 4 -27.60 23.49 18.67
CA ASP A 4 -26.78 22.53 17.94
C ASP A 4 -27.15 22.66 16.45
N GLY A 5 -26.47 23.58 15.76
CA GLY A 5 -26.67 23.83 14.35
C GLY A 5 -26.18 22.60 13.60
N GLY A 6 -27.12 21.88 12.99
CA GLY A 6 -26.79 20.75 12.12
C GLY A 6 -25.72 21.15 11.12
N LYS A 7 -24.76 20.25 10.90
CA LYS A 7 -23.64 20.46 9.98
C LYS A 7 -24.17 20.59 8.55
N ASP A 8 -24.35 21.82 8.12
CA ASP A 8 -24.87 22.20 6.80
C ASP A 8 -23.93 23.24 6.17
N ASP A 9 -23.67 23.10 4.87
CA ASP A 9 -22.70 23.93 4.14
C ASP A 9 -23.09 25.42 4.19
N SER A 10 -24.39 25.71 4.27
CA SER A 10 -24.91 27.08 4.40
C SER A 10 -24.53 27.73 5.74
N VAL A 11 -24.56 26.94 6.83
CA VAL A 11 -24.21 27.36 8.18
C VAL A 11 -22.70 27.51 8.32
N ASP A 12 -21.94 26.58 7.74
CA ASP A 12 -20.47 26.64 7.72
C ASP A 12 -19.97 27.87 6.93
N ALA A 13 -20.60 28.17 5.79
CA ALA A 13 -20.29 29.37 5.00
C ALA A 13 -20.58 30.67 5.76
N LEU A 14 -21.69 30.73 6.49
CA LEU A 14 -22.04 31.89 7.33
C LEU A 14 -21.04 32.04 8.48
N ALA A 15 -20.65 30.94 9.14
CA ALA A 15 -19.67 30.95 10.21
C ALA A 15 -18.27 31.40 9.73
N ILE A 16 -17.86 31.02 8.51
CA ILE A 16 -16.62 31.50 7.88
C ILE A 16 -16.72 33.00 7.59
N LEU A 17 -17.84 33.45 7.00
CA LEU A 17 -18.08 34.85 6.70
C LEU A 17 -18.03 35.73 7.96
N ASP A 18 -18.67 35.29 9.04
CA ASP A 18 -18.66 36.01 10.31
C ASP A 18 -17.27 36.09 10.93
N ARG A 19 -16.47 35.01 10.83
CA ARG A 19 -15.06 35.04 11.26
C ARG A 19 -14.22 36.01 10.43
N LEU A 20 -14.42 36.05 9.12
CA LEU A 20 -13.74 36.99 8.22
C LEU A 20 -14.14 38.45 8.52
N ARG A 21 -15.44 38.73 8.66
CA ARG A 21 -15.98 40.07 8.95
C ARG A 21 -15.51 40.61 10.29
N LEU A 22 -15.45 39.75 11.31
CA LEU A 22 -15.04 40.13 12.66
C LEU A 22 -13.51 40.12 12.85
N GLY A 23 -12.73 39.80 11.81
CA GLY A 23 -11.27 39.68 11.90
C GLY A 23 -10.80 38.57 12.85
N ARG A 24 -11.67 37.62 13.20
CA ARG A 24 -11.39 36.50 14.11
C ARG A 24 -10.73 35.35 13.35
N LEU A 25 -9.67 35.67 12.61
CA LEU A 25 -8.91 34.69 11.86
C LEU A 25 -7.92 33.97 12.77
N PRO A 26 -7.64 32.69 12.51
CA PRO A 26 -6.54 32.01 13.17
C PRO A 26 -5.23 32.72 12.83
N HIS A 27 -4.21 32.53 13.68
CA HIS A 27 -2.87 33.04 13.38
C HIS A 27 -2.37 32.54 12.01
N PRO A 28 -1.61 33.38 11.27
CA PRO A 28 -1.02 32.98 10.02
C PRO A 28 -0.23 31.68 10.18
N PHE A 29 -0.48 30.71 9.29
CA PHE A 29 0.29 29.48 9.27
C PHE A 29 1.72 29.79 8.78
N THR A 30 2.69 29.61 9.66
CA THR A 30 4.12 29.71 9.34
C THR A 30 4.73 28.32 9.36
N PRO A 31 5.03 27.71 8.19
CA PRO A 31 5.61 26.37 8.18
C PRO A 31 6.94 26.35 8.93
N ASP A 32 7.12 25.35 9.78
CA ASP A 32 8.41 25.10 10.42
C ASP A 32 9.26 24.25 9.48
N ASP A 33 10.29 24.87 8.91
CA ASP A 33 11.19 24.28 7.91
C ASP A 33 11.84 22.98 8.39
N ARG A 34 11.98 22.78 9.71
CA ARG A 34 12.54 21.56 10.30
C ARG A 34 11.71 20.31 9.97
N TYR A 35 10.40 20.45 9.81
CA TYR A 35 9.48 19.33 9.57
C TYR A 35 9.10 19.17 8.10
N LEU A 36 9.41 20.14 7.24
CA LEU A 36 9.05 20.11 5.82
C LEU A 36 9.62 18.89 5.08
N PRO A 37 10.91 18.50 5.23
CA PRO A 37 11.44 17.30 4.57
C PRO A 37 10.68 16.04 4.97
N LEU A 38 10.47 15.85 6.28
CA LEU A 38 9.76 14.71 6.84
C LEU A 38 8.31 14.62 6.35
N GLN A 39 7.61 15.76 6.27
CA GLN A 39 6.28 15.86 5.70
C GLN A 39 6.24 15.44 4.22
N ARG A 40 7.21 15.89 3.41
CA ARG A 40 7.25 15.52 1.98
C ARG A 40 7.50 14.03 1.79
N LEU A 41 8.46 13.46 2.53
CA LEU A 41 8.78 12.03 2.46
C LEU A 41 7.62 11.15 2.93
N THR A 42 6.95 11.50 4.03
CA THR A 42 5.79 10.74 4.52
C THR A 42 4.60 10.79 3.58
N ARG A 43 4.32 11.95 2.96
CA ARG A 43 3.30 12.08 1.90
C ARG A 43 3.67 11.29 0.64
N TYR A 44 4.94 11.31 0.24
CA TYR A 44 5.41 10.54 -0.90
C TYR A 44 5.31 9.03 -0.64
N ARG A 45 5.68 8.58 0.56
CA ARG A 45 5.48 7.20 0.98
C ARG A 45 4.01 6.78 0.89
N TYR A 46 3.09 7.61 1.39
CA TYR A 46 1.65 7.35 1.27
C TYR A 46 1.22 7.19 -0.19
N HIS A 47 1.68 8.08 -1.08
CA HIS A 47 1.43 7.97 -2.52
C HIS A 47 1.91 6.63 -3.10
N LEU A 48 3.15 6.20 -2.79
CA LEU A 48 3.69 4.93 -3.26
C LEU A 48 2.90 3.72 -2.73
N VAL A 49 2.51 3.73 -1.45
CA VAL A 49 1.71 2.65 -0.87
C VAL A 49 0.35 2.55 -1.56
N THR A 50 -0.33 3.68 -1.78
CA THR A 50 -1.61 3.70 -2.52
C THR A 50 -1.42 3.21 -3.96
N GLN A 51 -0.29 3.52 -4.60
CA GLN A 51 0.04 2.99 -5.92
C GLN A 51 0.21 1.46 -5.90
N VAL A 52 0.91 0.90 -4.90
CA VAL A 52 1.04 -0.55 -4.74
C VAL A 52 -0.33 -1.21 -4.57
N VAL A 53 -1.21 -0.64 -3.74
CA VAL A 53 -2.57 -1.18 -3.53
C VAL A 53 -3.36 -1.18 -4.85
N ARG A 54 -3.32 -0.06 -5.59
CA ARG A 54 -4.00 0.05 -6.89
C ARG A 54 -3.45 -0.97 -7.90
N GLU A 55 -2.14 -1.10 -8.00
CA GLU A 55 -1.49 -2.06 -8.91
C GLU A 55 -1.77 -3.51 -8.51
N LYS A 56 -1.80 -3.83 -7.22
CA LYS A 56 -2.20 -5.16 -6.73
C LYS A 56 -3.63 -5.51 -7.12
N ASN A 57 -4.57 -4.56 -6.97
CA ASN A 57 -5.95 -4.77 -7.38
C ASN A 57 -6.07 -4.97 -8.90
N TYR A 58 -5.33 -4.18 -9.68
CA TYR A 58 -5.27 -4.33 -11.13
C TYR A 58 -4.69 -5.69 -11.54
N PHE A 59 -3.61 -6.13 -10.91
CA PHE A 59 -3.02 -7.46 -11.10
C PHE A 59 -4.04 -8.56 -10.79
N LEU A 60 -4.78 -8.45 -9.69
CA LEU A 60 -5.80 -9.44 -9.31
C LEU A 60 -6.94 -9.53 -10.34
N SER A 61 -7.33 -8.43 -10.98
CA SER A 61 -8.33 -8.45 -12.05
C SER A 61 -7.85 -9.26 -13.26
N TYR A 62 -6.59 -9.11 -13.66
CA TYR A 62 -6.01 -9.92 -14.75
C TYR A 62 -5.70 -11.36 -14.32
N LEU A 63 -5.35 -11.57 -13.05
CA LEU A 63 -5.17 -12.90 -12.50
C LEU A 63 -6.49 -13.67 -12.52
N PHE A 64 -7.60 -13.01 -12.17
CA PHE A 64 -8.93 -13.59 -12.28
C PHE A 64 -9.24 -14.00 -13.73
N LEU A 65 -8.85 -13.21 -14.72
CA LEU A 65 -9.01 -13.55 -16.13
C LEU A 65 -8.13 -14.74 -16.55
N LYS A 66 -6.90 -14.83 -16.05
CA LYS A 66 -5.99 -15.96 -16.34
C LYS A 66 -6.42 -17.25 -15.64
N CYS A 67 -6.75 -17.17 -14.36
CA CYS A 67 -7.06 -18.29 -13.48
C CYS A 67 -8.05 -17.82 -12.40
N SER A 68 -9.34 -17.84 -12.74
CA SER A 68 -10.42 -17.35 -11.87
C SER A 68 -10.48 -18.08 -10.53
N GLY A 69 -10.19 -19.39 -10.53
CA GLY A 69 -10.22 -20.21 -9.34
C GLY A 69 -9.17 -19.79 -8.30
N LEU A 70 -7.99 -19.34 -8.72
CA LEU A 70 -6.94 -18.89 -7.80
C LEU A 70 -7.35 -17.67 -6.98
N VAL A 71 -8.26 -16.85 -7.50
CA VAL A 71 -8.77 -15.67 -6.81
C VAL A 71 -9.99 -16.02 -5.94
N GLN A 72 -10.85 -16.93 -6.39
CA GLN A 72 -12.06 -17.34 -5.65
C GLN A 72 -11.75 -18.28 -4.49
N GLN A 73 -10.79 -19.20 -4.66
CA GLN A 73 -10.37 -20.20 -3.68
C GLN A 73 -8.84 -20.18 -3.63
N PRO A 74 -8.24 -19.18 -2.98
CA PRO A 74 -6.79 -19.03 -2.97
C PRO A 74 -6.13 -20.17 -2.18
N PRO A 75 -5.34 -21.06 -2.85
CA PRO A 75 -4.65 -22.14 -2.16
C PRO A 75 -3.46 -21.61 -1.33
N PHE A 76 -2.99 -20.39 -1.65
CA PHE A 76 -1.89 -19.74 -0.93
C PHE A 76 -2.44 -18.67 0.03
N SER A 77 -1.89 -18.60 1.24
CA SER A 77 -2.23 -17.54 2.20
C SER A 77 -1.88 -16.14 1.70
N ASN A 78 -0.86 -16.01 0.84
CA ASN A 78 -0.45 -14.75 0.22
C ASN A 78 -0.34 -14.90 -1.31
N PRO A 79 -1.21 -14.23 -2.11
CA PRO A 79 -1.19 -14.32 -3.56
C PRO A 79 0.05 -13.66 -4.20
N PHE A 80 0.75 -12.78 -3.47
CA PHE A 80 2.01 -12.16 -3.93
C PHE A 80 3.24 -12.84 -3.31
N GLY A 81 3.08 -14.00 -2.67
CA GLY A 81 4.19 -14.80 -2.14
C GLY A 81 5.07 -15.38 -3.25
N ALA A 82 6.28 -15.83 -2.91
CA ALA A 82 7.24 -16.36 -3.88
C ALA A 82 6.68 -17.53 -4.71
N ALA A 83 6.08 -18.53 -4.03
CA ALA A 83 5.47 -19.68 -4.68
C ALA A 83 4.26 -19.31 -5.55
N SER A 84 3.33 -18.51 -5.02
CA SER A 84 2.14 -18.08 -5.79
C SER A 84 2.54 -17.27 -7.03
N THR A 85 3.48 -16.35 -6.87
CA THR A 85 4.00 -15.55 -7.98
C THR A 85 4.71 -16.42 -9.02
N ALA A 86 5.48 -17.42 -8.60
CA ALA A 86 6.14 -18.36 -9.50
C ALA A 86 5.11 -19.17 -10.30
N VAL A 87 4.07 -19.69 -9.65
CA VAL A 87 2.97 -20.39 -10.34
C VAL A 87 2.28 -19.47 -11.37
N ILE A 88 2.07 -18.19 -11.04
CA ILE A 88 1.40 -17.26 -11.95
C ILE A 88 2.30 -16.85 -13.13
N THR A 89 3.62 -16.81 -12.95
CA THR A 89 4.55 -16.28 -13.97
C THR A 89 5.23 -17.36 -14.82
N GLU A 90 5.48 -18.53 -14.26
CA GLU A 90 6.23 -19.60 -14.95
C GLU A 90 5.31 -20.52 -15.76
N PHE A 91 4.03 -20.64 -15.39
CA PHE A 91 3.03 -21.36 -16.18
C PHE A 91 2.35 -20.43 -17.17
N PHE A 92 2.26 -20.83 -18.45
CA PHE A 92 1.63 -20.02 -19.50
C PHE A 92 0.10 -20.05 -19.39
N SER A 93 -0.50 -21.16 -18.97
CA SER A 93 -1.96 -21.30 -18.90
C SER A 93 -2.45 -22.22 -17.78
N VAL A 94 -3.76 -22.17 -17.49
CA VAL A 94 -4.39 -23.05 -16.47
C VAL A 94 -4.38 -24.51 -16.87
N GLU A 95 -4.39 -24.78 -18.17
CA GLU A 95 -4.33 -26.12 -18.72
C GLU A 95 -2.96 -26.76 -18.46
N GLU A 96 -1.86 -25.99 -18.54
CA GLU A 96 -0.53 -26.49 -18.19
C GLU A 96 -0.44 -26.87 -16.71
N ILE A 97 -0.99 -26.03 -15.83
CA ILE A 97 -1.06 -26.33 -14.39
C ILE A 97 -1.88 -27.60 -14.14
N ALA A 98 -2.99 -27.79 -14.86
CA ALA A 98 -3.83 -28.96 -14.72
C ALA A 98 -3.20 -30.23 -15.33
N ALA A 99 -2.38 -30.10 -16.37
CA ALA A 99 -1.72 -31.20 -17.05
C ALA A 99 -0.51 -31.73 -16.27
N GLN A 100 0.18 -30.88 -15.52
CA GLN A 100 1.38 -31.27 -14.78
C GLN A 100 1.09 -32.35 -13.72
N SER A 101 2.07 -33.23 -13.51
CA SER A 101 1.98 -34.28 -12.50
C SER A 101 1.98 -33.66 -11.09
N VAL A 102 1.32 -34.33 -10.15
CA VAL A 102 1.25 -33.86 -8.75
C VAL A 102 2.65 -33.79 -8.13
N ASP A 103 3.52 -34.75 -8.45
CA ASP A 103 4.87 -34.81 -7.88
C ASP A 103 5.77 -33.69 -8.42
N GLU A 104 5.71 -33.40 -9.72
CA GLU A 104 6.49 -32.29 -10.31
C GLU A 104 6.00 -30.93 -9.82
N LEU A 105 4.69 -30.73 -9.75
CA LEU A 105 4.12 -29.48 -9.26
C LEU A 105 4.38 -29.28 -7.76
N ALA A 106 4.38 -30.36 -6.96
CA ALA A 106 4.76 -30.31 -5.55
C ALA A 106 6.23 -29.97 -5.37
N ARG A 107 7.13 -30.57 -6.17
CA ARG A 107 8.57 -30.23 -6.17
C ARG A 107 8.78 -28.77 -6.55
N PHE A 108 8.11 -28.28 -7.59
CA PHE A 108 8.16 -26.88 -8.01
C PHE A 108 7.75 -25.94 -6.88
N ILE A 109 6.61 -26.21 -6.22
CA ILE A 109 6.14 -25.39 -5.11
C ILE A 109 7.10 -25.45 -3.92
N ALA A 110 7.61 -26.64 -3.57
CA ALA A 110 8.57 -26.83 -2.48
C ALA A 110 9.87 -26.04 -2.73
N GLU A 111 10.40 -26.09 -3.94
CA GLU A 111 11.60 -25.35 -4.35
C GLU A 111 11.38 -23.82 -4.24
N LYS A 112 10.30 -23.31 -4.85
CA LYS A 112 10.02 -21.86 -4.88
C LYS A 112 9.60 -21.30 -3.53
N SER A 113 9.05 -22.14 -2.65
CA SER A 113 8.70 -21.79 -1.27
C SER A 113 9.82 -21.99 -0.26
N ARG A 114 10.96 -22.57 -0.68
CA ARG A 114 12.06 -22.97 0.21
C ARG A 114 11.60 -23.90 1.34
N ASN A 115 10.74 -24.86 1.01
CA ASN A 115 10.17 -25.85 1.95
C ASN A 115 9.42 -25.26 3.15
N HIS A 116 8.79 -24.09 2.99
CA HIS A 116 8.01 -23.47 4.05
C HIS A 116 6.60 -24.09 4.21
N PHE A 117 6.15 -24.91 3.26
CA PHE A 117 4.85 -25.57 3.35
C PHE A 117 4.97 -26.94 4.04
N GLU A 118 4.17 -27.15 5.09
CA GLU A 118 4.14 -28.42 5.84
C GLU A 118 3.67 -29.60 4.99
N ASP A 119 2.70 -29.38 4.09
CA ASP A 119 2.19 -30.39 3.17
C ASP A 119 2.08 -29.83 1.72
N PRO A 120 3.19 -29.86 0.96
CA PRO A 120 3.19 -29.47 -0.45
C PRO A 120 2.26 -30.35 -1.31
N GLY A 121 2.03 -31.60 -0.93
CA GLY A 121 1.21 -32.55 -1.68
C GLY A 121 -0.27 -32.17 -1.65
N ARG A 122 -0.80 -31.84 -0.47
CA ARG A 122 -2.17 -31.35 -0.33
C ARG A 122 -2.38 -30.03 -1.09
N LEU A 123 -1.45 -29.09 -0.91
CA LEU A 123 -1.50 -27.78 -1.60
C LEU A 123 -1.51 -27.95 -3.12
N THR A 124 -0.72 -28.88 -3.64
CA THR A 124 -0.65 -29.17 -5.07
C THR A 124 -1.95 -29.77 -5.62
N LYS A 125 -2.58 -30.68 -4.88
CA LYS A 125 -3.88 -31.25 -5.25
C LYS A 125 -4.96 -30.16 -5.29
N GLU A 126 -4.94 -29.26 -4.32
CA GLU A 126 -5.86 -28.13 -4.26
C GLU A 126 -5.63 -27.16 -5.43
N LEU A 127 -4.37 -26.78 -5.70
CA LEU A 127 -4.01 -25.94 -6.84
C LEU A 127 -4.47 -26.56 -8.18
N LYS A 128 -4.28 -27.86 -8.35
CA LYS A 128 -4.73 -28.57 -9.56
C LYS A 128 -6.25 -28.57 -9.69
N ARG A 129 -6.98 -28.82 -8.61
CA ARG A 129 -8.45 -28.73 -8.56
C ARG A 129 -8.92 -27.32 -8.94
N VAL A 130 -8.27 -26.31 -8.39
CA VAL A 130 -8.56 -24.89 -8.67
C VAL A 130 -8.29 -24.55 -10.13
N ALA A 131 -7.18 -25.00 -10.71
CA ALA A 131 -6.85 -24.81 -12.12
C ALA A 131 -7.85 -25.50 -13.05
N GLN A 132 -8.31 -26.71 -12.71
CA GLN A 132 -9.32 -27.45 -13.48
C GLN A 132 -10.68 -26.76 -13.50
N ASN A 133 -11.07 -26.11 -12.40
CA ASN A 133 -12.33 -25.38 -12.27
C ASN A 133 -12.24 -23.93 -12.77
N SER A 134 -11.06 -23.49 -13.20
CA SER A 134 -10.85 -22.13 -13.69
C SER A 134 -11.31 -21.98 -15.14
N TYR A 135 -11.73 -20.77 -15.49
CA TYR A 135 -12.08 -20.45 -16.86
C TYR A 135 -10.89 -20.60 -17.80
N ARG A 136 -11.09 -21.24 -18.96
CA ARG A 136 -10.07 -21.38 -19.99
C ARG A 136 -10.07 -20.16 -20.88
N LEU A 137 -8.95 -19.46 -20.89
CA LEU A 137 -8.78 -18.27 -21.69
C LEU A 137 -8.58 -18.63 -23.17
N PRO A 138 -9.18 -17.90 -24.14
CA PRO A 138 -8.89 -18.09 -25.56
C PRO A 138 -7.39 -17.92 -25.88
N ASP A 139 -6.85 -18.73 -26.80
CA ASP A 139 -5.40 -18.77 -27.08
C ASP A 139 -4.81 -17.40 -27.46
N LYS A 140 -5.58 -16.60 -28.22
CA LYS A 140 -5.19 -15.23 -28.63
C LYS A 140 -4.96 -14.29 -27.44
N LEU A 141 -5.58 -14.56 -26.29
CA LEU A 141 -5.50 -13.73 -25.09
C LEU A 141 -4.44 -14.22 -24.08
N LYS A 142 -3.96 -15.46 -24.18
CA LYS A 142 -2.99 -16.03 -23.21
C LYS A 142 -1.71 -15.22 -23.13
N GLN A 143 -1.07 -14.97 -24.27
CA GLN A 143 0.18 -14.20 -24.33
C GLN A 143 0.04 -12.76 -23.81
N PRO A 144 -0.92 -11.93 -24.28
CA PRO A 144 -1.03 -10.56 -23.79
C PRO A 144 -1.38 -10.49 -22.30
N VAL A 145 -2.25 -11.37 -21.79
CA VAL A 145 -2.57 -11.43 -20.35
C VAL A 145 -1.34 -11.78 -19.53
N ASN A 146 -0.54 -12.75 -19.96
CA ASN A 146 0.72 -13.10 -19.30
C ASN A 146 1.72 -11.93 -19.28
N ALA A 147 1.85 -11.21 -20.40
CA ALA A 147 2.73 -10.04 -20.48
C ALA A 147 2.27 -8.91 -19.53
N ILE A 148 0.96 -8.66 -19.44
CA ILE A 148 0.38 -7.67 -18.52
C ILE A 148 0.65 -8.07 -17.06
N LEU A 149 0.42 -9.34 -16.71
CA LEU A 149 0.68 -9.84 -15.35
C LEU A 149 2.15 -9.74 -14.96
N ALA A 150 3.06 -10.13 -15.85
CA ALA A 150 4.50 -10.03 -15.61
C ALA A 150 4.95 -8.58 -15.44
N SER A 151 4.46 -7.67 -16.28
CA SER A 151 4.77 -6.23 -16.21
C SER A 151 4.22 -5.59 -14.93
N SER A 152 2.97 -5.88 -14.57
CA SER A 152 2.34 -5.38 -13.35
C SER A 152 3.06 -5.90 -12.09
N LEU A 153 3.45 -7.18 -12.06
CA LEU A 153 4.24 -7.74 -10.98
C LEU A 153 5.62 -7.07 -10.86
N ALA A 154 6.32 -6.86 -11.97
CA ALA A 154 7.61 -6.16 -11.97
C ALA A 154 7.48 -4.74 -11.41
N ARG A 155 6.39 -4.04 -11.77
CA ARG A 155 6.06 -2.72 -11.23
C ARG A 155 5.77 -2.75 -9.73
N ILE A 156 4.96 -3.69 -9.24
CA ILE A 156 4.70 -3.86 -7.80
C ILE A 156 6.02 -4.03 -7.04
N ARG A 157 6.89 -4.94 -7.50
CA ARG A 157 8.20 -5.19 -6.89
C ARG A 157 9.10 -3.96 -6.92
N PHE A 158 9.06 -3.18 -8.00
CA PHE A 158 9.83 -1.94 -8.13
C PHE A 158 9.34 -0.89 -7.13
N VAL A 159 8.04 -0.64 -7.05
CA VAL A 159 7.47 0.35 -6.13
C VAL A 159 7.66 -0.08 -4.68
N GLU A 160 7.55 -1.38 -4.34
CA GLU A 160 7.86 -1.88 -3.00
C GLU A 160 9.34 -1.65 -2.61
N LYS A 161 10.28 -1.74 -3.57
CA LYS A 161 11.69 -1.37 -3.34
C LYS A 161 11.85 0.14 -3.12
N GLN A 162 11.13 0.97 -3.88
CA GLN A 162 11.12 2.42 -3.71
C GLN A 162 10.61 2.81 -2.31
N ILE A 163 9.52 2.17 -1.83
CA ILE A 163 9.00 2.38 -0.47
C ILE A 163 10.09 2.10 0.57
N LYS A 164 10.83 0.99 0.46
CA LYS A 164 11.93 0.68 1.38
C LYS A 164 13.07 1.70 1.35
N ALA A 165 13.33 2.30 0.19
CA ALA A 165 14.34 3.37 0.07
C ALA A 165 13.86 4.66 0.76
N VAL A 166 12.59 5.02 0.56
CA VAL A 166 11.96 6.18 1.22
C VAL A 166 11.86 5.97 2.73
N ASP A 167 11.56 4.76 3.20
CA ASP A 167 11.52 4.42 4.63
C ASP A 167 12.87 4.72 5.30
N LYS A 168 13.98 4.34 4.66
CA LYS A 168 15.32 4.66 5.15
C LYS A 168 15.62 6.16 5.15
N GLN A 169 15.08 6.92 4.19
CA GLN A 169 15.21 8.38 4.18
C GLN A 169 14.41 9.01 5.32
N ILE A 170 13.16 8.56 5.53
CA ILE A 170 12.32 9.00 6.66
C ILE A 170 13.02 8.74 7.98
N GLU A 171 13.61 7.55 8.16
CA GLU A 171 14.34 7.21 9.38
C GLU A 171 15.54 8.12 9.64
N ARG A 172 16.25 8.56 8.58
CA ARG A 172 17.39 9.49 8.69
C ARG A 172 16.90 10.89 9.08
N GLU A 173 15.91 11.42 8.39
CA GLU A 173 15.34 12.73 8.71
C GLU A 173 14.77 12.77 10.14
N LEU A 174 14.17 11.67 10.59
CA LEU A 174 13.64 11.57 11.95
C LEU A 174 14.72 11.68 13.04
N THR A 175 15.98 11.32 12.76
CA THR A 175 17.07 11.46 13.75
C THR A 175 17.46 12.91 14.02
N ALA A 176 17.23 13.82 13.08
CA ALA A 176 17.48 15.25 13.25
C ALA A 176 16.41 15.93 14.13
N VAL A 177 15.27 15.26 14.35
CA VAL A 177 14.12 15.81 15.07
C VAL A 177 13.95 15.09 16.40
N SER A 178 14.31 15.76 17.50
CA SER A 178 14.06 15.26 18.85
C SER A 178 12.55 15.08 19.07
N ASN A 179 12.13 13.89 19.49
CA ASN A 179 10.72 13.60 19.73
C ASN A 179 10.53 12.54 20.84
N PRO A 180 9.51 12.70 21.70
CA PRO A 180 9.23 11.75 22.77
C PRO A 180 8.53 10.48 22.27
N LEU A 181 7.94 10.51 21.07
CA LEU A 181 7.13 9.42 20.52
C LEU A 181 7.92 8.14 20.28
N LEU A 182 9.23 8.23 20.04
CA LEU A 182 10.12 7.06 19.93
C LEU A 182 10.26 6.29 21.25
N SER A 183 9.93 6.88 22.40
CA SER A 183 9.99 6.19 23.69
C SER A 183 8.82 5.22 23.92
N VAL A 184 7.74 5.36 23.15
CA VAL A 184 6.54 4.53 23.30
C VAL A 184 6.76 3.17 22.61
N PRO A 185 6.69 2.05 23.35
CA PRO A 185 6.87 0.74 22.76
C PRO A 185 5.76 0.45 21.73
N GLY A 186 6.15 -0.07 20.57
CA GLY A 186 5.24 -0.40 19.47
C GLY A 186 5.09 0.69 18.40
N LEU A 187 5.53 1.93 18.65
CA LEU A 187 5.57 2.98 17.62
C LEU A 187 6.88 2.90 16.81
N GLY A 188 6.79 2.37 15.60
CA GLY A 188 7.91 2.34 14.66
C GLY A 188 8.26 3.74 14.11
N ARG A 189 9.52 3.96 13.74
CA ARG A 189 10.05 5.25 13.25
C ARG A 189 9.19 5.88 12.14
N VAL A 190 8.75 5.08 11.17
CA VAL A 190 7.91 5.54 10.06
C VAL A 190 6.51 5.97 10.52
N PHE A 191 5.91 5.27 11.49
CA PHE A 191 4.62 5.66 12.07
C PHE A 191 4.75 6.93 12.90
N THR A 192 5.81 7.04 13.69
CA THR A 192 6.15 8.26 14.43
C THR A 192 6.28 9.46 13.49
N ALA A 193 7.01 9.33 12.39
CA ALA A 193 7.13 10.39 11.38
C ALA A 193 5.76 10.79 10.79
N GLY A 194 4.87 9.82 10.55
CA GLY A 194 3.52 10.07 10.09
C GLY A 194 2.66 10.85 11.10
N ILE A 195 2.76 10.50 12.39
CA ILE A 195 2.06 11.23 13.46
C ILE A 195 2.60 12.66 13.57
N MET A 196 3.93 12.83 13.53
CA MET A 196 4.56 14.15 13.61
C MET A 196 4.14 15.07 12.46
N ASN A 197 3.98 14.53 11.25
CA ASN A 197 3.46 15.28 10.11
C ASN A 197 2.04 15.84 10.35
N ILE A 198 1.20 15.14 11.12
CA ILE A 198 -0.17 15.58 11.44
C ILE A 198 -0.19 16.51 12.65
N ALA A 199 0.62 16.22 13.67
CA ALA A 199 0.57 16.88 14.97
C ALA A 199 1.38 18.19 15.05
N PHE A 200 2.49 18.32 14.31
CA PHE A 200 3.31 19.53 14.30
C PHE A 200 2.85 20.48 13.20
N LEU A 201 1.59 20.92 13.31
CA LEU A 201 1.23 22.23 12.80
C LEU A 201 1.91 23.28 13.71
N PRO A 202 2.49 24.34 13.14
CA PRO A 202 3.27 25.33 13.86
C PRO A 202 2.44 25.87 15.02
N GLN A 203 2.97 25.77 16.23
CA GLN A 203 2.45 26.51 17.35
C GLN A 203 2.68 27.99 17.08
N PRO A 204 1.75 28.89 17.47
CA PRO A 204 1.97 30.32 17.31
C PRO A 204 3.27 30.68 18.04
N THR A 205 4.25 31.21 17.30
CA THR A 205 5.41 31.83 17.92
C THR A 205 4.89 32.97 18.81
N PRO A 206 5.30 33.06 20.09
CA PRO A 206 4.96 34.22 20.88
C PRO A 206 5.48 35.46 20.15
N LEU A 207 4.60 36.44 19.97
CA LEU A 207 4.91 37.75 19.38
C LEU A 207 5.87 38.51 20.30
N GLU A 208 7.14 38.13 20.30
CA GLU A 208 8.21 39.01 20.77
C GLU A 208 8.87 39.63 19.54
N HIS A 209 8.69 40.95 19.39
CA HIS A 209 9.44 41.87 18.51
C HIS A 209 8.94 42.21 17.09
N VAL A 210 7.64 42.45 16.85
CA VAL A 210 7.20 43.11 15.58
C VAL A 210 6.32 44.36 15.76
N PHE A 211 6.21 44.90 16.97
CA PHE A 211 5.67 46.26 17.17
C PHE A 211 6.73 47.16 17.81
N CYS A 212 7.72 47.56 17.00
CA CYS A 212 8.55 48.74 17.24
C CYS A 212 8.92 49.35 15.88
N ALA A 213 7.97 50.09 15.31
CA ALA A 213 8.15 51.19 14.36
C ALA A 213 6.78 51.85 14.12
#